data_AF-W2CWH4-F1
#
_entry.id   AF-W2CWH4-F1
#
_cell.length_a   1.000
_cell.length_b   1.000
_cell.length_c   1.000
_cell.angle_alpha   90.00
_cell.angle_beta   90.00
_cell.angle_gamma   90.00
#
_symmetry.space_group_name_H-M   'P 1'
#
loop_
_entity.id
_entity.type
_entity.pdbx_description
1 polymer ?
#
loop_
_entity_poly.entity_id
_entity_poly.type
_entity_poly.pdbx_seq_one_letter_code
_entity_poly.pdbx_strand_id
1 'polypeptide(L)'
;LKDSDAEILICTKSDLVLRDLDLLRQMKKVTVSWSVNTLDETFRADMDKAVSIERRIAAMQKVYEAGIRTICFVSPIFPGITNFKAIFHEVKDICDLFWLENLNLRGGFKANIMGYIKSYYPHLFPLYEEIYLHKDRTYWKQLEQEAAKMAQEAQCKYVDNELPYERSPKGHPSIVNYLYHEEIRGSGNTGKRNVMQ
;
A
#
# COMPACT_ATOMS: atom_id res chain seq x y z
N LEU A 1 3.87 10.30 -24.78
CA LEU A 1 3.72 10.41 -23.31
C LEU A 1 4.58 11.53 -22.73
N LYS A 2 5.87 11.63 -23.06
CA LYS A 2 6.75 12.70 -22.55
C LYS A 2 6.18 14.12 -22.73
N ASP A 3 5.58 14.40 -23.88
CA ASP A 3 5.07 15.74 -24.23
C ASP A 3 3.54 15.87 -24.10
N SER A 4 2.86 14.93 -23.44
CA SER A 4 1.39 14.90 -23.40
C SER A 4 0.76 15.58 -22.17
N ASP A 5 1.55 16.24 -21.31
CA ASP A 5 1.14 16.82 -20.00
C ASP A 5 0.36 15.86 -19.07
N ALA A 6 0.35 14.57 -19.41
CA ALA A 6 -0.40 13.53 -18.73
C ALA A 6 0.22 13.27 -17.35
N GLU A 7 -0.65 13.02 -16.38
CA GLU A 7 -0.26 12.52 -15.07
C GLU A 7 -0.15 11.00 -15.12
N ILE A 8 1.03 10.47 -14.79
CA ILE A 8 1.33 9.05 -14.89
C ILE A 8 1.61 8.49 -13.50
N LEU A 9 0.85 7.47 -13.12
CA LEU A 9 1.13 6.61 -11.98
C LEU A 9 1.57 5.23 -12.49
N ILE A 10 2.79 4.82 -12.14
CA ILE A 10 3.33 3.51 -12.48
C ILE A 10 3.30 2.65 -11.21
N CYS A 11 2.50 1.58 -11.19
CA CYS A 11 2.50 0.60 -10.09
C CYS A 11 3.32 -0.63 -10.50
N THR A 12 4.30 -1.02 -9.70
CA THR A 12 5.22 -2.13 -10.01
C THR A 12 5.56 -2.97 -8.78
N LYS A 13 6.06 -4.18 -9.04
CA LYS A 13 6.69 -5.08 -8.06
C LYS A 13 8.13 -5.41 -8.46
N SER A 14 8.76 -4.56 -9.27
CA SER A 14 10.11 -4.78 -9.80
C SER A 14 10.93 -3.48 -9.86
N ASP A 15 12.20 -3.63 -10.20
CA ASP A 15 13.19 -2.58 -10.42
C ASP A 15 13.32 -2.16 -11.89
N LEU A 16 12.53 -2.74 -12.81
CA LEU A 16 12.64 -2.48 -14.26
C LEU A 16 12.39 -1.02 -14.64
N VAL A 17 11.65 -0.28 -13.81
CA VAL A 17 11.40 1.16 -13.99
C VAL A 17 12.70 1.97 -14.01
N LEU A 18 13.78 1.46 -13.38
CA LEU A 18 15.08 2.11 -13.36
C LEU A 18 15.75 2.19 -14.73
N ARG A 19 15.41 1.28 -15.67
CA ARG A 19 15.95 1.30 -17.03
C ARG A 19 15.58 2.60 -17.75
N ASP A 20 14.37 3.09 -17.49
CA ASP A 20 13.78 4.22 -18.18
C ASP A 20 13.82 5.49 -17.30
N LEU A 21 14.61 5.49 -16.22
CA LEU A 21 14.65 6.55 -15.22
C LEU A 21 14.94 7.94 -15.83
N ASP A 22 15.90 8.01 -16.75
CA ASP A 22 16.26 9.27 -17.41
C ASP A 22 15.12 9.85 -18.24
N LEU A 23 14.25 9.00 -18.80
CA LEU A 23 13.05 9.44 -19.50
C LEU A 23 11.99 9.92 -18.52
N LEU A 24 11.77 9.18 -17.43
CA LEU A 24 10.77 9.52 -16.41
C LEU A 24 11.09 10.86 -15.73
N ARG A 25 12.38 11.14 -15.46
CA ARG A 25 12.82 12.42 -14.88
C ARG A 25 12.50 13.64 -15.74
N GLN A 26 12.31 13.45 -17.04
CA GLN A 26 11.95 14.53 -17.97
C GLN A 26 10.44 14.78 -18.01
N MET A 27 9.64 13.92 -17.39
CA MET A 27 8.19 14.06 -17.32
C MET A 27 7.78 14.98 -16.17
N LYS A 28 6.80 15.86 -16.40
CA LYS A 28 6.36 16.84 -15.39
C LYS A 28 5.62 16.20 -14.22
N LYS A 29 4.84 15.14 -14.48
CA LYS A 29 3.89 14.54 -13.52
C LYS A 29 3.99 13.02 -13.58
N VAL A 30 5.04 12.48 -12.97
CA VAL A 30 5.22 11.03 -12.83
C VAL A 30 5.33 10.67 -11.35
N THR A 31 4.61 9.62 -10.99
CA THR A 31 4.69 8.99 -9.67
C THR A 31 4.91 7.50 -9.86
N VAL A 32 5.82 6.91 -9.08
CA VAL A 32 6.09 5.46 -9.13
C VAL A 32 5.75 4.84 -7.78
N SER A 33 5.02 3.73 -7.83
CA SER A 33 4.51 3.00 -6.69
C SER A 33 5.05 1.58 -6.67
N TRP A 34 5.52 1.12 -5.52
CA TRP A 34 5.91 -0.27 -5.30
C TRP A 34 4.97 -0.95 -4.33
N SER A 35 4.48 -2.14 -4.71
CA SER A 35 3.77 -2.99 -3.75
C SER A 35 4.75 -3.66 -2.79
N VAL A 36 4.65 -3.30 -1.51
CA VAL A 36 5.43 -3.85 -0.41
C VAL A 36 4.47 -4.18 0.73
N ASN A 37 3.98 -5.42 0.75
CA ASN A 37 3.02 -5.89 1.76
C ASN A 37 3.67 -6.70 2.90
N THR A 38 4.98 -6.95 2.81
CA THR A 38 5.77 -7.67 3.80
C THR A 38 7.23 -7.27 3.70
N LEU A 39 7.99 -7.50 4.78
CA LEU A 39 9.47 -7.52 4.79
C LEU A 39 10.02 -8.95 4.86
N ASP A 40 9.16 -9.97 4.86
CA ASP A 40 9.52 -11.38 4.88
C ASP A 40 9.55 -11.97 3.46
N GLU A 41 10.74 -12.35 3.01
CA GLU A 41 10.97 -12.97 1.69
C GLU A 41 10.30 -14.33 1.53
N THR A 42 10.07 -15.06 2.63
CA THR A 42 9.35 -16.34 2.64
C THR A 42 7.89 -16.09 2.30
N PHE A 43 7.23 -15.19 3.05
CA PHE A 43 5.85 -14.81 2.76
C PHE A 43 5.70 -14.23 1.35
N ARG A 44 6.66 -13.43 0.88
CA ARG A 44 6.66 -12.96 -0.52
C ARG A 44 6.70 -14.12 -1.50
N ALA A 45 7.58 -15.11 -1.29
CA ALA A 45 7.71 -16.28 -2.17
C ALA A 45 6.42 -17.11 -2.26
N ASP A 46 5.69 -17.22 -1.15
CA ASP A 46 4.42 -17.94 -1.08
C ASP A 46 3.31 -17.23 -1.87
N MET A 47 3.37 -15.90 -1.95
CA MET A 47 2.34 -15.08 -2.59
C MET A 47 2.59 -14.83 -4.09
N ASP A 48 3.81 -14.45 -4.47
CA ASP A 48 4.17 -14.18 -5.86
C ASP A 48 5.64 -14.46 -6.19
N LYS A 49 5.94 -14.57 -7.49
CA LYS A 49 7.30 -14.77 -8.01
C LYS A 49 7.98 -13.45 -8.40
N ALA A 50 7.57 -12.32 -7.82
CA ALA A 50 8.19 -11.04 -8.14
C ALA A 50 9.56 -10.89 -7.48
N VAL A 51 10.31 -9.84 -7.83
CA VAL A 51 11.65 -9.61 -7.28
C VAL A 51 11.60 -9.42 -5.76
N SER A 52 12.75 -9.60 -5.10
CA SER A 52 12.90 -9.41 -3.65
C SER A 52 12.41 -8.03 -3.19
N ILE A 53 11.94 -7.98 -1.96
CA ILE A 53 11.48 -6.77 -1.26
C ILE A 53 12.63 -5.76 -1.21
N GLU A 54 13.84 -6.22 -0.89
CA GLU A 54 15.06 -5.41 -0.93
C GLU A 54 15.25 -4.72 -2.28
N ARG A 55 15.06 -5.45 -3.41
CA ARG A 55 15.18 -4.86 -4.76
C ARG A 55 14.09 -3.83 -5.03
N ARG A 56 12.89 -4.01 -4.48
CA ARG A 56 11.79 -3.03 -4.60
C ARG A 56 12.13 -1.74 -3.83
N ILE A 57 12.59 -1.87 -2.60
CA ILE A 57 12.98 -0.74 -1.73
C ILE A 57 14.18 0.00 -2.32
N ALA A 58 15.20 -0.72 -2.80
CA ALA A 58 16.36 -0.12 -3.46
C ALA A 58 15.99 0.62 -4.76
N ALA A 59 15.02 0.12 -5.52
CA ALA A 59 14.50 0.83 -6.69
C ALA A 59 13.72 2.09 -6.28
N MET A 60 12.89 2.01 -5.24
CA MET A 60 12.17 3.16 -4.69
C MET A 60 13.14 4.27 -4.25
N GLN A 61 14.21 3.93 -3.53
CA GLN A 61 15.27 4.86 -3.13
C GLN A 61 15.85 5.60 -4.34
N LYS A 62 16.27 4.88 -5.38
CA LYS A 62 16.87 5.48 -6.59
C LYS A 62 15.91 6.42 -7.32
N VAL A 63 14.62 6.08 -7.36
CA VAL A 63 13.60 6.93 -7.98
C VAL A 63 13.30 8.16 -7.13
N TYR A 64 13.25 8.01 -5.80
CA TYR A 64 13.08 9.12 -4.85
C TYR A 64 14.23 10.14 -4.94
N GLU A 65 15.47 9.65 -4.98
CA GLU A 65 16.69 10.44 -5.16
C GLU A 65 16.75 11.15 -6.51
N ALA A 66 16.20 10.54 -7.55
CA ALA A 66 16.06 11.16 -8.87
C ALA A 66 15.06 12.32 -8.90
N GLY A 67 14.36 12.59 -7.79
CA GLY A 67 13.38 13.67 -7.65
C GLY A 67 11.97 13.28 -8.09
N ILE A 68 11.74 12.01 -8.42
CA ILE A 68 10.42 11.51 -8.80
C ILE A 68 9.64 11.16 -7.55
N ARG A 69 8.33 11.46 -7.56
CA ARG A 69 7.43 11.12 -6.46
C ARG A 69 7.30 9.60 -6.33
N THR A 70 7.36 9.10 -5.11
CA THR A 70 7.33 7.67 -4.82
C THR A 70 6.22 7.30 -3.83
N ILE A 71 5.73 6.08 -3.98
CA ILE A 71 4.71 5.50 -3.11
C ILE A 71 5.17 4.13 -2.63
N CYS A 72 5.15 3.94 -1.32
CA CYS A 72 5.13 2.60 -0.75
C CYS A 72 3.67 2.17 -0.63
N PHE A 73 3.25 1.23 -1.48
CA PHE A 73 1.90 0.70 -1.46
C PHE A 73 1.85 -0.60 -0.67
N VAL A 74 1.40 -0.50 0.58
CA VAL A 74 1.19 -1.66 1.45
C VAL A 74 -0.12 -2.31 1.06
N SER A 75 -0.05 -3.14 0.02
CA SER A 75 -1.19 -3.83 -0.55
C SER A 75 -0.84 -5.22 -1.08
N PRO A 76 -1.68 -6.24 -0.79
CA PRO A 76 -2.77 -6.20 0.19
C PRO A 76 -2.22 -6.38 1.61
N ILE A 77 -2.80 -5.72 2.62
CA ILE A 77 -2.51 -6.00 4.03
C ILE A 77 -3.13 -7.33 4.43
N PHE A 78 -2.31 -8.30 4.82
CA PHE A 78 -2.77 -9.58 5.36
C PHE A 78 -2.98 -9.49 6.88
N PRO A 79 -4.21 -9.68 7.40
CA PRO A 79 -4.47 -9.63 8.83
C PRO A 79 -3.54 -10.52 9.65
N GLY A 80 -2.89 -9.95 10.67
CA GLY A 80 -1.96 -10.66 11.55
C GLY A 80 -0.62 -11.07 10.93
N ILE A 81 -0.37 -10.79 9.65
CA ILE A 81 0.89 -11.12 8.95
C ILE A 81 1.63 -9.86 8.52
N THR A 82 0.95 -8.92 7.86
CA THR A 82 1.57 -7.68 7.39
C THR A 82 1.86 -6.74 8.56
N ASN A 83 3.15 -6.50 8.82
CA ASN A 83 3.60 -5.50 9.78
C ASN A 83 3.83 -4.14 9.08
N PHE A 84 2.75 -3.37 8.89
CA PHE A 84 2.82 -2.09 8.18
C PHE A 84 3.67 -1.04 8.90
N LYS A 85 3.81 -1.10 10.23
CA LYS A 85 4.66 -0.17 10.99
C LYS A 85 6.14 -0.42 10.71
N ALA A 86 6.57 -1.67 10.65
CA ALA A 86 7.93 -2.02 10.27
C ALA A 86 8.23 -1.56 8.83
N ILE A 87 7.30 -1.79 7.89
CA ILE A 87 7.42 -1.32 6.51
C ILE A 87 7.51 0.22 6.47
N PHE A 88 6.70 0.92 7.25
CA PHE A 88 6.75 2.38 7.36
C PHE A 88 8.14 2.86 7.81
N HIS A 89 8.67 2.30 8.89
CA HIS A 89 9.98 2.69 9.40
C HIS A 89 11.11 2.42 8.40
N GLU A 90 11.02 1.35 7.63
CA GLU A 90 11.99 1.01 6.59
C GLU A 90 11.98 2.02 5.43
N VAL A 91 10.82 2.55 5.06
CA VAL A 91 10.66 3.33 3.80
C VAL A 91 10.36 4.82 3.99
N LYS A 92 10.12 5.31 5.21
CA LYS A 92 9.67 6.70 5.46
C LYS A 92 10.61 7.78 4.90
N ASP A 93 11.90 7.50 4.78
CA ASP A 93 12.89 8.46 4.29
C ASP A 93 13.03 8.46 2.76
N ILE A 94 12.31 7.57 2.08
CA ILE A 94 12.42 7.28 0.64
C ILE A 94 11.05 7.18 -0.04
N CYS A 95 9.96 7.43 0.69
CA CYS A 95 8.62 7.48 0.14
C CYS A 95 7.99 8.85 0.39
N ASP A 96 7.18 9.32 -0.55
CA ASP A 96 6.37 10.53 -0.37
C ASP A 96 4.97 10.18 0.14
N LEU A 97 4.49 8.99 -0.24
CA LEU A 97 3.17 8.49 0.11
C LEU A 97 3.26 7.06 0.65
N PHE A 98 2.52 6.79 1.71
CA PHE A 98 2.42 5.48 2.34
C PHE A 98 0.96 5.02 2.30
N TRP A 99 0.65 4.14 1.36
CA TRP A 99 -0.73 3.71 1.09
C TRP A 99 -1.06 2.40 1.79
N LEU A 100 -2.20 2.35 2.48
CA LEU A 100 -2.67 1.18 3.23
C LEU A 100 -3.97 0.64 2.62
N GLU A 101 -3.91 -0.52 1.95
CA GLU A 101 -5.09 -1.16 1.35
C GLU A 101 -5.40 -2.51 2.00
N ASN A 102 -6.68 -2.78 2.21
CA ASN A 102 -7.15 -4.03 2.79
C ASN A 102 -7.01 -5.22 1.82
N LEU A 103 -6.90 -6.42 2.38
CA LEU A 103 -6.99 -7.63 1.58
C LEU A 103 -8.44 -7.88 1.16
N ASN A 104 -8.76 -7.56 -0.09
CA ASN A 104 -10.10 -7.73 -0.67
C ASN A 104 -10.27 -9.12 -1.31
N LEU A 105 -10.92 -10.04 -0.59
CA LEU A 105 -11.16 -11.40 -1.08
C LEU A 105 -12.47 -11.51 -1.88
N ARG A 106 -12.36 -11.70 -3.20
CA ARG A 106 -13.50 -11.90 -4.11
C ARG A 106 -13.37 -13.19 -4.90
N GLY A 107 -14.51 -13.80 -5.24
CA GLY A 107 -14.57 -15.01 -6.07
C GLY A 107 -13.70 -16.15 -5.53
N GLY A 108 -13.10 -16.91 -6.45
CA GLY A 108 -12.25 -18.07 -6.11
C GLY A 108 -10.99 -17.72 -5.29
N PHE A 109 -10.55 -16.45 -5.32
CA PHE A 109 -9.40 -16.02 -4.52
C PHE A 109 -9.64 -16.14 -3.02
N LYS A 110 -10.89 -15.99 -2.57
CA LYS A 110 -11.26 -16.18 -1.16
C LYS A 110 -10.91 -17.59 -0.68
N ALA A 111 -11.30 -18.63 -1.44
CA ALA A 111 -11.03 -20.00 -1.04
C ALA A 111 -9.52 -20.30 -0.97
N ASN A 112 -8.75 -19.79 -1.94
CA ASN A 112 -7.30 -19.97 -1.99
C ASN A 112 -6.60 -19.33 -0.79
N ILE A 113 -6.93 -18.08 -0.48
CA ILE A 113 -6.32 -17.39 0.67
C ILE A 113 -6.77 -18.02 1.98
N MET A 114 -8.06 -18.31 2.17
CA MET A 114 -8.54 -18.98 3.38
C MET A 114 -7.85 -20.35 3.57
N GLY A 115 -7.67 -21.12 2.50
CA GLY A 115 -6.96 -22.40 2.52
C GLY A 115 -5.47 -22.25 2.84
N TYR A 116 -4.81 -21.23 2.29
CA TYR A 116 -3.42 -20.88 2.60
C TYR A 116 -3.28 -20.54 4.09
N ILE A 117 -4.10 -19.63 4.61
CA ILE A 117 -4.07 -19.25 6.04
C ILE A 117 -4.33 -20.47 6.92
N LYS A 118 -5.30 -21.32 6.58
CA LYS A 118 -5.57 -22.55 7.33
C LYS A 118 -4.36 -23.49 7.40
N SER A 119 -3.57 -23.56 6.33
CA SER A 119 -2.46 -24.50 6.20
C SER A 119 -1.16 -23.98 6.83
N TYR A 120 -0.84 -22.71 6.61
CA TYR A 120 0.45 -22.11 7.00
C TYR A 120 0.35 -21.23 8.26
N TYR A 121 -0.83 -20.67 8.56
CA TYR A 121 -1.08 -19.81 9.72
C TYR A 121 -2.36 -20.23 10.47
N PRO A 122 -2.48 -21.49 10.92
CA PRO A 122 -3.72 -22.01 11.51
C PRO A 122 -4.20 -21.21 12.72
N HIS A 123 -3.28 -20.60 13.47
CA HIS A 123 -3.58 -19.73 14.61
C HIS A 123 -4.25 -18.40 14.22
N LEU A 124 -4.08 -17.94 12.97
CA LEU A 124 -4.76 -16.75 12.44
C LEU A 124 -6.09 -17.09 11.76
N PHE A 125 -6.36 -18.36 11.45
CA PHE A 125 -7.57 -18.74 10.72
C PHE A 125 -8.88 -18.22 11.36
N PRO A 126 -9.08 -18.26 12.69
CA PRO A 126 -10.28 -17.68 13.32
C PRO A 126 -10.45 -16.19 13.02
N LEU A 127 -9.37 -15.41 13.02
CA LEU A 127 -9.41 -13.99 12.66
C LEU A 127 -9.90 -13.78 11.22
N TYR A 128 -9.47 -14.63 10.30
CA TYR A 128 -9.91 -14.56 8.90
C TYR A 128 -11.38 -14.99 8.74
N GLU A 129 -11.87 -15.93 9.56
CA GLU A 129 -13.30 -16.26 9.59
C GLU A 129 -14.14 -15.07 10.04
N GLU A 130 -13.75 -14.39 11.13
CA GLU A 130 -14.43 -13.18 11.59
C GLU A 130 -14.48 -12.09 10.50
N ILE A 131 -13.34 -11.77 9.89
CA ILE A 131 -13.25 -10.72 8.87
C ILE A 131 -14.05 -11.10 7.60
N TYR A 132 -13.89 -12.32 7.08
CA TYR A 132 -14.34 -12.63 5.73
C TYR A 132 -15.62 -13.46 5.64
N LEU A 133 -15.98 -14.21 6.69
CA LEU A 133 -17.24 -14.94 6.80
C LEU A 133 -18.25 -14.13 7.60
N HIS A 134 -17.89 -13.64 8.78
CA HIS A 134 -18.78 -12.88 9.66
C HIS A 134 -18.83 -11.38 9.36
N LYS A 135 -17.95 -10.89 8.47
CA LYS A 135 -17.89 -9.48 8.06
C LYS A 135 -17.55 -8.54 9.20
N ASP A 136 -16.84 -9.03 10.22
CA ASP A 136 -16.36 -8.20 11.30
C ASP A 136 -15.29 -7.21 10.78
N ARG A 137 -15.49 -5.93 11.11
CA ARG A 137 -14.62 -4.81 10.73
C ARG A 137 -13.69 -4.37 11.86
N THR A 138 -13.75 -5.01 13.02
CA THR A 138 -12.97 -4.64 14.21
C THR A 138 -11.48 -4.58 13.91
N TYR A 139 -10.94 -5.57 13.18
CA TYR A 139 -9.53 -5.58 12.77
C TYR A 139 -9.15 -4.33 11.95
N TRP A 140 -9.95 -3.97 10.94
CA TRP A 140 -9.67 -2.83 10.07
C TRP A 140 -9.81 -1.49 10.80
N LYS A 141 -10.80 -1.37 11.70
CA LYS A 141 -10.96 -0.20 12.56
C LYS A 141 -9.77 0.00 13.51
N GLN A 142 -9.27 -1.10 14.09
CA GLN A 142 -8.07 -1.06 14.93
C GLN A 142 -6.85 -0.65 14.11
N LEU A 143 -6.66 -1.23 12.92
CA LEU A 143 -5.55 -0.87 12.03
C LEU A 143 -5.59 0.60 11.60
N GLU A 144 -6.78 1.13 11.28
CA GLU A 144 -7.00 2.55 10.99
C GLU A 144 -6.57 3.45 12.16
N GLN A 145 -6.98 3.11 13.40
CA GLN A 145 -6.58 3.85 14.60
C GLN A 145 -5.07 3.80 14.84
N GLU A 146 -4.45 2.64 14.63
CA GLU A 146 -3.01 2.48 14.76
C GLU A 146 -2.24 3.28 13.71
N ALA A 147 -2.72 3.30 12.46
CA ALA A 147 -2.13 4.09 11.39
C ALA A 147 -2.24 5.60 11.65
N ALA A 148 -3.40 6.06 12.13
CA ALA A 148 -3.60 7.46 12.52
C ALA A 148 -2.68 7.86 13.70
N LYS A 149 -2.54 6.99 14.70
CA LYS A 149 -1.61 7.20 15.83
C LYS A 149 -0.16 7.26 15.36
N MET A 150 0.27 6.31 14.53
CA MET A 150 1.61 6.31 13.93
C MET A 150 1.87 7.58 13.13
N ALA A 151 0.88 8.06 12.37
CA ALA A 151 0.98 9.31 11.63
C ALA A 151 1.22 10.51 12.56
N GLN A 152 0.47 10.58 13.67
CA GLN A 152 0.64 11.63 14.67
C GLN A 152 2.04 11.59 15.30
N GLU A 153 2.50 10.41 15.73
CA GLU A 153 3.81 10.23 16.36
C GLU A 153 4.97 10.55 15.40
N ALA A 154 4.84 10.19 14.13
CA ALA A 154 5.82 10.47 13.09
C ALA A 154 5.65 11.85 12.43
N GLN A 155 4.73 12.69 12.93
CA GLN A 155 4.41 14.01 12.37
C GLN A 155 4.09 13.99 10.87
N CYS A 156 3.43 12.92 10.43
CA CYS A 156 3.02 12.68 9.06
C CYS A 156 1.58 13.16 8.83
N LYS A 157 1.28 13.61 7.61
CA LYS A 157 -0.10 13.88 7.20
C LYS A 157 -0.85 12.54 7.11
N TYR A 158 -2.05 12.47 7.71
CA TYR A 158 -2.95 11.34 7.55
C TYR A 158 -4.17 11.78 6.74
N VAL A 159 -4.50 11.04 5.68
CA VAL A 159 -5.65 11.31 4.82
C VAL A 159 -6.43 10.05 4.53
N ASP A 160 -7.73 10.22 4.29
CA ASP A 160 -8.66 9.14 4.04
C ASP A 160 -9.14 9.20 2.60
N ASN A 161 -8.75 8.19 1.82
CA ASN A 161 -9.07 8.03 0.41
C ASN A 161 -8.85 9.28 -0.47
N GLU A 162 -7.85 10.10 -0.12
CA GLU A 162 -7.47 11.30 -0.84
C GLU A 162 -6.00 11.19 -1.23
N LEU A 163 -5.67 11.50 -2.48
CA LEU A 163 -4.29 11.60 -2.94
C LEU A 163 -3.81 13.04 -2.81
N PRO A 164 -2.93 13.38 -1.86
CA PRO A 164 -2.32 14.71 -1.83
C PRO A 164 -1.55 14.93 -3.14
N TYR A 165 -1.55 16.14 -3.68
CA TYR A 165 -0.72 16.45 -4.87
C TYR A 165 0.70 16.86 -4.47
N GLU A 166 0.85 17.47 -3.31
CA GLU A 166 2.13 17.99 -2.84
C GLU A 166 3.10 16.86 -2.47
N ARG A 167 4.39 17.16 -2.61
CA ARG A 167 5.45 16.27 -2.16
C ARG A 167 5.57 16.35 -0.65
N SER A 168 5.64 15.21 0.02
CA SER A 168 5.84 15.16 1.46
C SER A 168 7.26 15.56 1.85
N PRO A 169 7.47 16.17 3.02
CA PRO A 169 8.81 16.35 3.57
C PRO A 169 9.50 14.99 3.74
N LYS A 170 10.81 14.95 3.50
CA LYS A 170 11.60 13.72 3.68
C LYS A 170 11.46 13.20 5.10
N GLY A 171 11.18 11.90 5.24
CA GLY A 171 10.96 11.25 6.54
C GLY A 171 9.54 11.38 7.09
N HIS A 172 8.67 12.16 6.42
CA HIS A 172 7.30 12.42 6.84
C HIS A 172 6.29 12.18 5.68
N PRO A 173 6.23 10.95 5.13
CA PRO A 173 5.33 10.63 4.03
C PRO A 173 3.86 10.84 4.45
N SER A 174 3.00 11.19 3.50
CA SER A 174 1.57 11.21 3.79
C SER A 174 1.04 9.78 3.85
N ILE A 175 0.43 9.41 4.97
CA ILE A 175 -0.23 8.12 5.15
C ILE A 175 -1.65 8.22 4.59
N VAL A 176 -1.95 7.37 3.60
CA VAL A 176 -3.24 7.36 2.90
C VAL A 176 -3.99 6.08 3.25
N ASN A 177 -5.13 6.25 3.90
CA ASN A 177 -6.02 5.16 4.27
C ASN A 177 -6.93 4.78 3.10
N TYR A 178 -6.75 3.54 2.63
CA TYR A 178 -7.52 2.92 1.56
C TYR A 178 -8.20 1.62 2.02
N LEU A 179 -8.37 1.43 3.34
CA LEU A 179 -8.87 0.19 3.94
C LEU A 179 -10.35 -0.10 3.62
N TYR A 180 -11.13 0.89 3.18
CA TYR A 180 -12.58 0.81 3.01
C TYR A 180 -13.03 1.14 1.59
N HIS A 181 -12.33 0.62 0.59
CA HIS A 181 -12.62 0.93 -0.81
C HIS A 181 -14.06 0.61 -1.25
N GLU A 182 -14.71 -0.37 -0.61
CA GLU A 182 -16.10 -0.70 -0.87
C GLU A 182 -17.09 0.43 -0.51
N GLU A 183 -16.73 1.30 0.44
CA GLU A 183 -17.59 2.39 0.93
C GLU A 183 -17.58 3.60 0.00
N ILE A 184 -16.64 3.67 -0.94
CA ILE A 184 -16.56 4.75 -1.94
C ILE A 184 -17.49 4.43 -3.13
N ARG A 185 -17.93 3.17 -3.28
CA ARG A 185 -18.81 2.79 -4.39
C ARG A 185 -20.13 3.54 -4.30
N GLY A 186 -20.52 4.16 -5.42
CA GLY A 186 -21.74 4.95 -5.50
C GLY A 186 -21.63 6.37 -4.93
N SER A 187 -20.44 6.83 -4.50
CA SER A 187 -20.24 8.20 -4.00
C SER A 187 -20.06 9.25 -5.12
N GLY A 188 -20.46 8.93 -6.36
CA GLY A 188 -20.27 9.82 -7.52
C GLY A 188 -18.80 10.11 -7.85
N ASN A 189 -17.88 9.18 -7.54
CA ASN A 189 -16.43 9.35 -7.67
C ASN A 189 -15.86 10.54 -6.86
N THR A 190 -16.53 10.96 -5.80
CA THR A 190 -16.04 12.03 -4.92
C THR A 190 -14.83 11.63 -4.08
N GLY A 191 -14.55 10.32 -3.99
CA GLY A 191 -13.52 9.79 -3.10
C GLY A 191 -13.91 9.83 -1.62
N LYS A 192 -15.11 10.31 -1.27
CA LYS A 192 -15.58 10.26 0.12
C LYS A 192 -16.25 8.91 0.40
N ARG A 193 -15.97 8.35 1.57
CA ARG A 193 -16.65 7.16 2.06
C ARG A 193 -18.13 7.48 2.31
N ASN A 194 -19.02 6.62 1.82
CA ASN A 194 -20.42 6.60 2.22
C ASN A 194 -20.49 5.94 3.60
N VAL A 195 -20.23 6.73 4.64
CA VAL A 195 -20.43 6.29 6.02
C VAL A 195 -21.95 6.21 6.21
N MET A 196 -22.57 5.07 5.88
CA MET A 196 -23.91 4.80 6.36
C MET A 196 -23.83 4.82 7.89
N GLN A 197 -24.54 5.78 8.51
CA GLN A 197 -24.73 5.83 9.96
C GLN A 197 -25.32 4.52 10.47
#